data_AF-A0A519RMZ6-F1
#
_entry.id   AF-A0A519RMZ6-F1
#
_cell.length_a   1.000
_cell.length_b   1.000
_cell.length_c   1.000
_cell.angle_alpha   90.00
_cell.angle_beta   90.00
_cell.angle_gamma   90.00
#
_symmetry.space_group_name_H-M   'P 1'
#
loop_
_entity.id
_entity.type
_entity.pdbx_description
1 polymer ?
#
loop_
_entity_poly.entity_id
_entity_poly.type
_entity_poly.pdbx_seq_one_letter_code
_entity_poly.pdbx_strand_id
1 'polypeptide(L)'
;MNNEIEQRYKKEDDEISLKDLILKIKEWWNYLWSKKWIIMAAGIVGGLLGLGYSFIKKPIYTATTTFVLESGEKSGGLAAYAGVASMMGIDLGSGGGGIFQGDNILDLYRSRKMIEKTLFSPVDTILKQPLIERYLEINKVRKSWEEKPELKNLKFTAQDLNGSTNILAPKIQRLRDSVIGK
;
A
#
# COMPACT_ATOMS: atom_id res chain seq x y z
N MET A 1 -19.14 -73.01 -7.59
CA MET A 1 -18.41 -72.44 -6.44
C MET A 1 -16.99 -72.00 -6.84
N ASN A 2 -16.80 -71.47 -8.06
CA ASN A 2 -15.47 -71.20 -8.65
C ASN A 2 -15.25 -69.73 -9.06
N ASN A 3 -16.24 -68.84 -8.86
CA ASN A 3 -16.14 -67.44 -9.31
C ASN A 3 -15.77 -66.43 -8.21
N GLU A 4 -15.55 -66.89 -6.96
CA GLU A 4 -15.24 -66.01 -5.83
C GLU A 4 -13.75 -66.02 -5.44
N ILE A 5 -12.97 -66.98 -5.95
CA ILE A 5 -11.55 -67.13 -5.61
C ILE A 5 -10.65 -66.29 -6.55
N GLU A 6 -11.08 -66.02 -7.79
CA GLU A 6 -10.29 -65.21 -8.74
C GLU A 6 -10.29 -63.70 -8.44
N GLN A 7 -11.20 -63.20 -7.60
CA GLN A 7 -11.24 -61.76 -7.28
C GLN A 7 -10.35 -61.33 -6.10
N ARG A 8 -9.63 -62.25 -5.44
CA ARG A 8 -8.81 -61.91 -4.25
C ARG A 8 -7.33 -61.62 -4.51
N TYR A 9 -6.84 -61.71 -5.75
CA TYR A 9 -5.41 -61.50 -6.07
C TYR A 9 -5.12 -60.22 -6.87
N LYS A 10 -5.81 -59.12 -6.55
CA LYS A 10 -5.43 -57.80 -7.09
C LYS A 10 -5.57 -56.67 -6.08
N LYS A 11 -4.84 -56.82 -4.98
CA LYS A 11 -4.31 -55.71 -4.20
C LYS A 11 -2.82 -56.00 -4.05
N GLU A 12 -2.06 -55.61 -5.06
CA GLU A 12 -0.63 -55.38 -4.86
C GLU A 12 -0.55 -54.11 -4.02
N ASP A 13 -0.05 -54.26 -2.79
CA ASP A 13 0.39 -53.14 -1.99
C ASP A 13 1.54 -52.46 -2.76
N ASP A 14 1.25 -51.28 -3.33
CA ASP A 14 2.23 -50.36 -3.93
C ASP A 14 3.14 -49.80 -2.82
N GLU A 15 3.98 -50.63 -2.21
CA GLU A 15 5.07 -50.16 -1.38
C GLU A 15 6.14 -49.53 -2.29
N ILE A 16 6.00 -48.23 -2.55
CA ILE A 16 7.01 -47.45 -3.26
C ILE A 16 8.28 -47.38 -2.40
N SER A 17 9.32 -48.09 -2.84
CA SER A 17 10.66 -47.94 -2.29
C SER A 17 11.24 -46.56 -2.65
N LEU A 18 12.04 -45.97 -1.75
CA LEU A 18 12.74 -44.69 -2.01
C LEU A 18 13.55 -44.72 -3.30
N LYS A 19 14.09 -45.90 -3.67
CA LYS A 19 14.83 -46.11 -4.90
C LYS A 19 13.95 -45.95 -6.14
N ASP A 20 12.71 -46.44 -6.10
CA ASP A 20 11.76 -46.32 -7.20
C ASP A 20 11.28 -44.88 -7.37
N LEU A 21 11.17 -44.14 -6.27
CA LEU A 21 10.81 -42.73 -6.29
C LEU A 21 11.92 -41.88 -6.96
N ILE A 22 13.18 -42.15 -6.65
CA ILE A 22 14.33 -41.50 -7.30
C ILE A 22 14.40 -41.84 -8.80
N LEU A 23 14.14 -43.10 -9.17
CA LEU A 23 14.10 -43.51 -10.58
C LEU A 23 12.98 -42.80 -11.34
N LYS A 24 11.76 -42.74 -10.78
CA LYS A 24 10.63 -42.01 -11.36
C LYS A 24 10.94 -40.51 -11.54
N ILE A 25 11.59 -39.87 -10.56
CA ILE A 25 12.01 -38.45 -10.69
C ILE A 25 13.00 -38.28 -11.83
N LYS A 26 13.98 -39.18 -11.98
CA LYS A 26 14.98 -39.12 -13.04
C LYS A 26 14.35 -39.32 -14.43
N GLU A 27 13.39 -40.23 -14.54
CA GLU A 27 12.61 -40.42 -15.78
C GLU A 27 11.80 -39.18 -16.15
N TRP A 28 11.13 -38.56 -15.17
CA TRP A 28 10.41 -37.31 -15.37
C TRP A 28 11.35 -36.18 -15.79
N TRP A 29 12.51 -36.07 -15.17
CA TRP A 29 13.52 -35.08 -15.52
C TRP A 29 14.00 -35.24 -16.97
N ASN A 30 14.33 -36.47 -17.36
CA ASN A 30 14.72 -36.77 -18.74
C ASN A 30 13.57 -36.50 -19.72
N TYR A 31 12.33 -36.80 -19.33
CA TYR A 31 11.15 -36.53 -20.15
C TYR A 31 10.92 -35.02 -20.35
N LEU A 32 11.02 -34.20 -19.30
CA LEU A 32 10.96 -32.74 -19.42
C LEU A 32 12.08 -32.22 -20.34
N TRP A 33 13.30 -32.74 -20.20
CA TRP A 33 14.43 -32.32 -21.04
C TRP A 33 14.22 -32.72 -22.51
N SER A 34 13.63 -33.89 -22.77
CA SER A 34 13.29 -34.33 -24.13
C SER A 34 12.30 -33.39 -24.82
N LYS A 35 11.41 -32.75 -24.04
CA LYS A 35 10.39 -31.80 -24.52
C LYS A 35 10.76 -30.33 -24.30
N LYS A 36 12.04 -30.01 -24.07
CA LYS A 36 12.53 -28.63 -23.83
C LYS A 36 12.02 -27.59 -24.83
N TRP A 37 11.87 -27.96 -26.10
CA TRP A 37 11.38 -27.06 -27.15
C TRP A 37 9.88 -26.74 -27.01
N ILE A 38 9.06 -27.72 -26.60
CA ILE A 38 7.64 -27.53 -26.33
C ILE A 38 7.47 -26.64 -25.10
N ILE A 39 8.26 -26.87 -24.05
CA ILE A 39 8.26 -26.06 -22.83
C ILE A 39 8.68 -24.62 -23.13
N MET A 40 9.71 -24.45 -23.96
CA MET A 40 10.17 -23.12 -24.39
C MET A 40 9.10 -22.40 -25.22
N ALA A 41 8.45 -23.09 -26.17
CA ALA A 41 7.36 -22.53 -26.96
C ALA A 41 6.18 -22.12 -26.07
N ALA A 42 5.77 -22.97 -25.12
CA ALA A 42 4.72 -22.65 -24.15
C ALA A 42 5.11 -21.45 -23.27
N GLY A 43 6.37 -21.38 -22.84
CA GLY A 43 6.91 -20.25 -22.08
C GLY A 43 6.90 -18.93 -22.87
N ILE A 44 7.25 -18.97 -24.15
CA ILE A 44 7.17 -17.81 -25.04
C ILE A 44 5.72 -17.36 -25.22
N VAL A 45 4.80 -18.29 -25.50
CA VAL A 45 3.37 -17.97 -25.65
C VAL A 45 2.80 -17.39 -24.36
N GLY A 46 3.07 -18.02 -23.22
CA GLY A 46 2.67 -17.51 -21.90
C GLY A 46 3.27 -16.15 -21.59
N GLY A 47 4.54 -15.92 -21.94
CA GLY A 47 5.23 -14.65 -21.79
C GLY A 47 4.61 -13.54 -22.65
N LEU A 48 4.31 -13.83 -23.92
CA LEU A 48 3.64 -12.89 -24.83
C LEU A 48 2.24 -12.53 -24.33
N LEU A 49 1.47 -13.53 -23.86
CA LEU A 49 0.15 -13.30 -23.26
C LEU A 49 0.23 -12.47 -21.98
N GLY A 50 1.21 -12.77 -21.10
CA GLY A 50 1.44 -12.01 -19.87
C GLY A 50 1.85 -10.56 -20.12
N LEU A 51 2.74 -10.32 -21.09
CA LEU A 51 3.12 -8.97 -21.53
C LEU A 51 1.94 -8.23 -22.13
N GLY A 52 1.19 -8.86 -23.03
CA GLY A 52 -0.03 -8.28 -23.60
C GLY A 52 -1.04 -7.89 -22.52
N TYR A 53 -1.28 -8.77 -21.55
CA TYR A 53 -2.16 -8.48 -20.42
C TYR A 53 -1.64 -7.32 -19.55
N SER A 54 -0.33 -7.20 -19.35
CA SER A 54 0.26 -6.11 -18.58
C SER A 54 0.02 -4.73 -19.21
N PHE A 55 -0.04 -4.62 -20.54
CA PHE A 55 -0.34 -3.35 -21.22
C PHE A 55 -1.82 -2.98 -21.16
N ILE A 56 -2.72 -3.97 -21.11
CA ILE A 56 -4.17 -3.74 -21.02
C ILE A 56 -4.58 -3.40 -19.58
N LYS A 57 -3.89 -3.99 -18.58
CA LYS A 57 -4.18 -3.75 -17.17
C LYS A 57 -3.76 -2.34 -16.77
N LYS A 58 -4.73 -1.43 -16.70
CA LYS A 58 -4.51 -0.06 -16.23
C LYS A 58 -3.99 -0.07 -14.78
N PRO A 59 -2.98 0.76 -14.44
CA PRO A 59 -2.54 0.91 -13.06
C PRO A 59 -3.68 1.46 -12.20
N ILE A 60 -3.88 0.85 -11.02
CA ILE A 60 -4.85 1.32 -10.04
C ILE A 60 -4.13 2.34 -9.14
N TYR A 61 -4.60 3.59 -9.17
CA TYR A 61 -4.14 4.64 -8.26
C TYR A 61 -5.14 4.78 -7.13
N THR A 62 -4.73 4.43 -5.91
CA THR A 62 -5.57 4.59 -4.72
C THR A 62 -5.38 6.00 -4.16
N ALA A 63 -6.46 6.77 -4.13
CA ALA A 63 -6.52 8.02 -3.38
C ALA A 63 -7.29 7.77 -2.07
N THR A 64 -6.76 8.22 -0.95
CA THR A 64 -7.42 8.16 0.35
C THR A 64 -7.88 9.56 0.74
N THR A 65 -9.13 9.72 1.11
CA THR A 65 -9.68 10.96 1.65
C THR A 65 -10.30 10.69 3.01
N THR A 66 -9.88 11.46 4.02
CA THR A 66 -10.47 11.43 5.36
C THR A 66 -11.58 12.47 5.41
N PHE A 67 -12.79 12.05 5.75
CA PHE A 67 -13.94 12.94 5.97
C PHE A 67 -14.51 12.70 7.37
N VAL A 68 -14.96 13.78 8.01
CA VAL A 68 -15.51 13.79 9.36
C VAL A 68 -16.97 14.24 9.25
N LEU A 69 -17.89 13.38 9.66
CA LEU A 69 -19.34 13.62 9.56
C LEU A 69 -19.84 14.35 10.80
N GLU A 70 -20.62 15.42 10.61
CA GLU A 70 -21.32 16.12 11.68
C GLU A 70 -22.43 15.24 12.25
N SER A 71 -22.24 14.72 13.46
CA SER A 71 -23.33 14.15 14.26
C SER A 71 -23.82 15.22 15.23
N GLY A 72 -24.59 16.17 14.73
CA GLY A 72 -25.40 17.03 15.59
C GLY A 72 -26.44 16.18 16.31
N GLU A 73 -26.66 16.43 17.60
CA GLU A 73 -27.61 15.72 18.48
C GLU A 73 -29.09 15.73 18.02
N LYS A 74 -29.41 16.24 16.82
CA LYS A 74 -30.74 16.24 16.23
C LYS A 74 -30.88 15.06 15.26
N SER A 75 -31.58 14.04 15.72
CA SER A 75 -31.94 12.79 15.03
C SER A 75 -32.85 13.00 13.80
N GLY A 76 -32.32 13.60 12.73
CA GLY A 76 -33.02 13.73 11.46
C GLY A 76 -32.10 13.49 10.27
N GLY A 77 -32.58 12.75 9.26
CA GLY A 77 -31.80 12.42 8.05
C GLY A 77 -31.27 13.63 7.26
N LEU A 78 -31.75 14.84 7.56
CA LEU A 78 -31.29 16.12 7.02
C LEU A 78 -29.92 16.56 7.57
N ALA A 79 -29.51 16.11 8.76
CA ALA A 79 -28.22 16.47 9.38
C ALA A 79 -27.03 15.97 8.55
N ALA A 80 -27.12 14.76 7.99
CA ALA A 80 -26.08 14.21 7.13
C ALA A 80 -25.87 15.03 5.83
N TYR A 81 -26.93 15.59 5.27
CA TYR A 81 -26.86 16.44 4.07
C TYR A 81 -26.33 17.85 4.40
N ALA A 82 -26.64 18.38 5.58
CA ALA A 82 -26.12 19.66 6.05
C ALA A 82 -24.58 19.63 6.18
N GLY A 83 -24.03 18.54 6.74
CA GLY A 83 -22.57 18.36 6.83
C GLY A 83 -21.86 18.39 5.47
N VAL A 84 -22.45 17.75 4.44
CA VAL A 84 -21.91 17.78 3.07
C VAL A 84 -22.05 19.17 2.43
N ALA A 85 -23.19 19.84 2.60
CA ALA A 85 -23.40 21.19 2.08
C ALA A 85 -22.39 22.19 2.68
N SER A 86 -22.12 22.08 3.99
CA SER A 86 -21.14 22.88 4.70
C SER A 86 -19.71 22.67 4.19
N MET A 87 -19.30 21.42 3.90
CA MET A 87 -18.01 21.16 3.24
C MET A 87 -17.87 21.86 1.88
N MET A 88 -18.99 21.99 1.15
CA MET A 88 -19.03 22.64 -0.16
C MET A 88 -19.16 24.16 -0.04
N GLY A 89 -19.12 24.72 1.17
CA GLY A 89 -19.20 26.16 1.42
C GLY A 89 -20.63 26.72 1.41
N ILE A 90 -21.64 25.86 1.44
CA ILE A 90 -23.05 26.25 1.52
C ILE A 90 -23.47 26.14 2.99
N ASP A 91 -23.41 27.26 3.71
CA ASP A 91 -23.87 27.36 5.09
C ASP A 91 -25.38 27.67 5.12
N LEU A 92 -26.18 26.63 5.36
CA LEU A 92 -27.62 26.76 5.58
C LEU A 92 -27.83 27.21 7.03
N GLY A 93 -27.62 28.50 7.27
CA GLY A 93 -27.58 29.12 8.59
C GLY A 93 -28.57 28.54 9.61
N SER A 94 -28.06 27.73 10.52
CA SER A 94 -28.60 27.54 11.86
C SER A 94 -27.43 27.10 12.74
N GLY A 95 -27.06 27.93 13.72
CA GLY A 95 -25.87 27.75 14.54
C GLY A 95 -25.91 26.51 15.42
N GLY A 96 -25.52 25.36 14.86
CA GLY A 96 -25.28 24.13 15.62
C GLY A 96 -24.42 23.19 14.80
N GLY A 97 -23.27 22.79 15.37
CA GLY A 97 -22.52 21.63 14.88
C GLY A 97 -21.38 21.90 13.88
N GLY A 98 -20.45 22.81 14.15
CA GLY A 98 -19.25 22.90 13.30
C GLY A 98 -18.47 21.58 13.23
N ILE A 99 -17.74 21.33 12.13
CA ILE A 99 -16.86 20.15 11.91
C ILE A 99 -15.80 19.88 13.00
N PHE A 100 -15.69 20.80 13.96
CA PHE A 100 -14.76 20.79 15.08
C PHE A 100 -15.41 20.42 16.43
N GLN A 101 -16.66 19.95 16.46
CA GLN A 101 -17.36 19.60 17.71
C GLN A 101 -17.17 18.13 18.11
N GLY A 102 -16.90 17.88 19.40
CA GLY A 102 -16.86 16.54 20.00
C GLY A 102 -15.70 15.66 19.54
N ASP A 103 -15.97 14.36 19.40
CA ASP A 103 -14.98 13.31 19.07
C ASP A 103 -14.37 13.47 17.66
N ASN A 104 -15.06 14.18 16.78
CA ASN A 104 -14.69 14.48 15.39
C ASN A 104 -13.41 15.32 15.25
N ILE A 105 -13.09 16.16 16.25
CA ILE A 105 -11.87 16.98 16.21
C ILE A 105 -10.60 16.12 16.37
N LEU A 106 -10.69 15.01 17.10
CA LEU A 106 -9.56 14.10 17.31
C LEU A 106 -9.21 13.37 16.01
N ASP A 107 -10.21 12.98 15.23
CA ASP A 107 -10.00 12.36 13.92
C ASP A 107 -9.46 13.38 12.90
N LEU A 108 -9.87 14.64 12.98
CA LEU A 108 -9.28 15.71 12.20
C LEU A 108 -7.80 15.93 12.55
N TYR A 109 -7.43 15.90 13.84
CA TYR A 109 -6.03 15.99 14.27
C TYR A 109 -5.18 14.82 13.79
N ARG A 110 -5.76 13.62 13.69
CA ARG A 110 -5.10 12.44 13.13
C ARG A 110 -5.02 12.44 11.60
N SER A 111 -5.71 13.37 10.92
CA SER A 111 -5.67 13.43 9.46
C SER A 111 -4.26 13.76 8.96
N ARG A 112 -3.86 13.09 7.85
CA ARG A 112 -2.56 13.30 7.22
C ARG A 112 -2.29 14.78 6.93
N LYS A 113 -3.30 15.51 6.47
CA LYS A 113 -3.20 16.93 6.13
C LYS A 113 -2.85 17.80 7.34
N MET A 114 -3.46 17.55 8.50
CA MET A 114 -3.16 18.30 9.73
C MET A 114 -1.77 17.96 10.27
N ILE A 115 -1.42 16.67 10.31
CA ILE A 115 -0.09 16.21 10.74
C ILE A 115 0.99 16.81 9.84
N GLU A 116 0.83 16.71 8.52
CA GLU A 116 1.80 17.23 7.55
C GLU A 116 1.96 18.75 7.69
N LYS A 117 0.86 19.50 7.74
CA LYS A 117 0.94 20.96 7.96
C LYS A 117 1.65 21.34 9.25
N THR A 118 1.42 20.59 10.32
CA THR A 118 2.06 20.81 11.62
C THR A 118 3.55 20.48 11.56
N LEU A 119 3.93 19.35 10.95
CA LEU A 119 5.31 18.91 10.82
C LEU A 119 6.18 19.88 10.01
N PHE A 120 5.62 20.51 8.98
CA PHE A 120 6.32 21.51 8.18
C PHE A 120 6.18 22.94 8.69
N SER A 121 5.39 23.17 9.74
CA SER A 121 5.30 24.48 10.38
C SER A 121 6.65 24.85 11.02
N PRO A 122 7.06 26.14 10.96
CA PRO A 122 8.29 26.59 11.58
C PRO A 122 8.18 26.54 13.10
N VAL A 123 9.21 25.99 13.77
CA VAL A 123 9.30 25.95 15.24
C VAL A 123 9.54 27.33 15.83
N ASP A 124 10.29 28.17 15.11
CA ASP A 124 10.63 29.52 15.52
C ASP A 124 10.68 30.45 14.30
N THR A 125 10.35 31.72 14.54
CA THR A 125 10.33 32.82 13.56
C THR A 125 11.73 33.14 13.05
N ILE A 126 12.76 32.85 13.86
CA ILE A 126 14.16 33.18 13.59
C ILE A 126 14.82 32.12 12.69
N LEU A 127 14.80 30.85 13.11
CA LEU A 127 15.48 29.78 12.39
C LEU A 127 14.63 29.19 11.24
N LYS A 128 13.30 29.41 11.26
CA LYS A 128 12.33 28.88 10.27
C LYS A 128 12.47 27.37 9.98
N GLN A 129 13.10 26.63 10.90
CA GLN A 129 13.28 25.20 10.80
C GLN A 129 11.92 24.53 11.01
N PRO A 130 11.51 23.61 10.12
CA PRO A 130 10.24 22.90 10.29
C PRO A 130 10.33 21.92 11.47
N LEU A 131 9.19 21.71 12.14
CA LEU A 131 9.09 20.85 13.32
C LEU A 131 9.62 19.43 13.07
N ILE A 132 9.44 18.88 11.87
CA ILE A 132 9.95 17.57 11.48
C ILE A 132 11.48 17.49 11.55
N GLU A 133 12.22 18.53 11.16
CA GLU A 133 13.68 18.50 11.23
C GLU A 133 14.15 18.50 12.68
N ARG A 134 13.47 19.28 13.54
CA ARG A 134 13.75 19.29 14.98
C ARG A 134 13.45 17.93 15.62
N TYR A 135 12.37 17.28 15.21
CA TYR A 135 12.04 15.93 15.66
C TYR A 135 13.09 14.90 15.24
N LEU A 136 13.55 14.93 13.98
CA LEU A 136 14.58 14.03 13.48
C LEU A 136 15.93 14.18 14.20
N GLU A 137 16.26 15.42 14.57
CA GLU A 137 17.47 15.75 15.33
C GLU A 137 17.42 15.19 16.76
N ILE A 138 16.34 15.47 17.51
CA ILE A 138 16.16 15.02 18.90
C ILE A 138 16.17 13.49 18.97
N ASN A 139 15.48 12.82 18.04
CA ASN A 139 15.37 11.37 18.01
C ASN A 139 16.57 10.68 17.31
N LYS A 140 17.57 11.44 16.86
CA LYS A 140 18.76 10.93 16.16
C LYS A 140 18.44 10.03 14.96
N VAL A 141 17.26 10.22 14.33
CA VAL A 141 16.78 9.41 13.20
C VAL A 141 17.71 9.54 12.00
N ARG A 142 18.39 10.69 11.87
CA ARG A 142 19.43 10.93 10.86
C ARG A 142 20.51 9.85 10.84
N LYS A 143 20.89 9.31 12.01
CA LYS A 143 21.92 8.27 12.12
C LYS A 143 21.49 6.97 11.46
N SER A 144 20.22 6.56 11.62
CA SER A 144 19.70 5.34 10.98
C SER A 144 19.47 5.50 9.47
N TRP A 145 19.55 6.73 8.95
CA TRP A 145 19.46 7.04 7.53
C TRP A 145 20.84 7.09 6.85
N GLU A 146 21.94 7.11 7.60
CA GLU A 146 23.30 7.14 7.03
C GLU A 146 23.61 5.89 6.19
N GLU A 147 23.07 4.74 6.58
CA GLU A 147 23.18 3.47 5.86
C GLU A 147 22.32 3.42 4.59
N LYS A 148 21.39 4.37 4.42
CA LYS A 148 20.44 4.41 3.31
C LYS A 148 20.77 5.59 2.38
N PRO A 149 21.41 5.35 1.22
CA PRO A 149 21.87 6.42 0.32
C PRO A 149 20.73 7.34 -0.16
N GLU A 150 19.51 6.81 -0.25
CA GLU A 150 18.33 7.58 -0.66
C GLU A 150 17.87 8.60 0.41
N LEU A 151 18.04 8.27 1.70
CA LEU A 151 17.55 9.08 2.82
C LEU A 151 18.61 10.06 3.37
N LYS A 152 19.89 9.78 3.13
CA LYS A 152 21.02 10.60 3.60
C LYS A 152 20.91 12.07 3.20
N ASN A 153 20.41 12.34 1.98
CA ASN A 153 20.29 13.69 1.43
C ASN A 153 18.89 14.30 1.59
N LEU A 154 17.94 13.60 2.23
CA LEU A 154 16.56 14.05 2.36
C LEU A 154 16.46 15.17 3.39
N LYS A 155 16.17 16.40 2.99
CA LYS A 155 15.89 17.51 3.91
C LYS A 155 14.46 17.99 3.74
N PHE A 156 13.87 18.53 4.81
CA PHE A 156 12.56 19.13 4.87
C PHE A 156 12.70 20.63 5.14
N THR A 157 11.93 21.44 4.43
CA THR A 157 11.94 22.90 4.49
C THR A 157 10.49 23.39 4.57
N ALA A 158 10.26 24.55 5.20
CA ALA A 158 8.92 25.09 5.36
C ALA A 158 8.22 25.42 4.02
N GLN A 159 8.99 25.61 2.94
CA GLN A 159 8.50 25.92 1.60
C GLN A 159 7.96 24.68 0.86
N ASP A 160 8.24 23.48 1.34
CA ASP A 160 7.89 22.22 0.68
C ASP A 160 6.37 21.93 0.63
N LEU A 161 5.59 22.57 1.51
CA LEU A 161 4.12 22.43 1.53
C LEU A 161 3.40 23.23 0.44
N ASN A 162 4.01 24.30 -0.08
CA ASN A 162 3.29 25.29 -0.89
C ASN A 162 3.22 24.91 -2.38
N GLY A 163 3.54 23.66 -2.75
CA GLY A 163 3.51 23.20 -4.13
C GLY A 163 4.55 23.85 -5.05
N SER A 164 5.37 24.77 -4.54
CA SER A 164 6.47 25.41 -5.27
C SER A 164 7.62 24.45 -5.62
N THR A 165 7.54 23.20 -5.17
CA THR A 165 8.48 22.13 -5.51
C THR A 165 8.09 21.38 -6.79
N ASN A 166 7.71 22.09 -7.85
CA ASN A 166 7.75 21.55 -9.23
C ASN A 166 9.19 21.17 -9.67
N ILE A 167 10.18 21.29 -8.78
CA ILE A 167 11.62 21.09 -9.01
C ILE A 167 12.15 19.84 -8.29
N LEU A 168 11.38 19.22 -7.39
CA LEU A 168 11.81 17.96 -6.77
C LEU A 168 11.44 16.80 -7.68
N ALA A 169 12.43 15.95 -8.00
CA ALA A 169 12.18 14.74 -8.77
C ALA A 169 11.06 13.92 -8.10
N PRO A 170 10.10 13.34 -8.85
CA PRO A 170 8.98 12.57 -8.29
C PRO A 170 9.40 11.48 -7.29
N LYS A 171 10.62 10.96 -7.45
CA LYS A 171 11.26 10.01 -6.51
C LYS A 171 11.44 10.61 -5.11
N ILE A 172 11.89 11.85 -5.00
CA ILE A 172 12.14 12.54 -3.72
C ILE A 172 10.81 12.85 -3.02
N GLN A 173 9.78 13.25 -3.78
CA GLN A 173 8.45 13.51 -3.22
C GLN A 173 7.84 12.23 -2.63
N ARG A 174 7.92 11.11 -3.35
CA ARG A 174 7.48 9.80 -2.84
C ARG A 174 8.26 9.33 -1.62
N LEU A 175 9.56 9.58 -1.60
CA LEU A 175 10.41 9.24 -0.47
C LEU A 175 10.02 10.05 0.78
N ARG A 176 9.74 11.35 0.64
CA ARG A 176 9.20 12.17 1.73
C ARG A 176 7.86 11.67 2.23
N ASP A 177 6.94 11.39 1.30
CA ASP A 177 5.62 10.85 1.63
C ASP A 177 5.72 9.55 2.44
N SER A 178 6.66 8.67 2.07
CA SER A 178 6.93 7.42 2.79
C SER A 178 7.47 7.63 4.20
N VAL A 179 8.22 8.71 4.42
CA VAL A 179 8.80 9.08 5.72
C VAL A 179 7.77 9.75 6.63
N ILE A 180 6.86 10.56 6.07
CA ILE A 180 5.85 11.31 6.82
C ILE A 180 4.59 10.48 7.06
N GLY A 181 4.25 9.58 6.14
CA GLY A 181 3.02 8.78 6.16
C GLY A 181 3.10 7.45 6.92
N LYS A 182 4.21 7.17 7.61
CA LYS A 182 4.38 6.00 8.48
C LYS A 182 4.32 6.40 9.94
#